data_AF-X1DNJ4-F1
#
_entry.id   AF-X1DNJ4-F1
#
_cell.length_a   1.000
_cell.length_b   1.000
_cell.length_c   1.000
_cell.angle_alpha   90.00
_cell.angle_beta   90.00
_cell.angle_gamma   90.00
#
_symmetry.space_group_name_H-M   'P 1'
#
loop_
_entity.id
_entity.type
_entity.pdbx_description
1 polymer ?
#
loop_
_entity_poly.entity_id
_entity_poly.type
_entity_poly.pdbx_seq_one_letter_code
_entity_poly.pdbx_strand_id
1 'polypeptide(L)'
;GALIIYLTGRDAPGTLIGSVAALQKNGFPIGVYGTELIMKPERFMKTYTFKKKTLSYIKKLGTVVASFENEPANINLLFEYFPENIPFFLDTSHKPNAPPVNKGIHHIKNYFRKR
;
A
#
# COMPACT_ATOMS: atom_id res chain seq x y z
N GLY A 1 8.99 7.30 16.67
CA GLY A 1 7.98 7.62 15.64
C GLY A 1 8.08 6.61 14.51
N ALA A 2 7.22 6.68 13.50
CA ALA A 2 7.25 5.79 12.33
C ALA A 2 7.16 6.60 11.02
N LEU A 3 7.72 6.06 9.94
CA LEU A 3 7.56 6.56 8.58
C LEU A 3 6.28 5.97 7.97
N ILE A 4 5.40 6.81 7.44
CA ILE A 4 4.17 6.38 6.75
C ILE A 4 4.42 6.41 5.25
N ILE A 5 4.32 5.24 4.60
CA ILE A 5 4.52 5.12 3.16
C ILE A 5 3.19 4.73 2.51
N TYR A 6 2.64 5.62 1.69
CA TYR A 6 1.52 5.33 0.80
C TYR A 6 2.06 4.75 -0.50
N LEU A 7 1.81 3.47 -0.76
CA LEU A 7 2.22 2.80 -1.98
C LEU A 7 1.02 2.55 -2.88
N THR A 8 1.07 3.04 -4.12
CA THR A 8 -0.01 2.80 -5.09
C THR A 8 0.50 2.39 -6.46
N GLY A 9 -0.29 1.55 -7.14
CA GLY A 9 -0.07 1.16 -8.52
C GLY A 9 -0.58 2.18 -9.55
N ARG A 10 -1.14 3.30 -9.11
CA ARG A 10 -1.55 4.42 -9.98
C ARG A 10 -0.33 5.22 -10.45
N ASP A 11 -0.44 5.89 -11.59
CA ASP A 11 0.64 6.70 -12.14
C ASP A 11 0.61 8.15 -11.61
N ALA A 12 1.79 8.69 -11.34
CA ALA A 12 1.95 10.05 -10.86
C ALA A 12 1.43 11.10 -11.87
N PRO A 13 1.74 11.03 -13.18
CA PRO A 13 1.29 12.04 -14.14
C PRO A 13 -0.22 12.24 -14.17
N GLY A 14 -1.00 11.15 -14.08
CA GLY A 14 -2.46 11.22 -14.16
C GLY A 14 -3.17 11.38 -12.82
N THR A 15 -2.56 10.98 -11.69
CA THR A 15 -3.31 10.79 -10.44
C THR A 15 -2.70 11.37 -9.18
N LEU A 16 -1.51 11.98 -9.26
CA LEU A 16 -0.82 12.54 -8.09
C LEU A 16 -1.68 13.56 -7.33
N ILE A 17 -2.15 14.60 -8.01
CA ILE A 17 -2.92 15.70 -7.40
C ILE A 17 -4.18 15.16 -6.70
N GLY A 18 -4.95 14.32 -7.39
CA GLY A 18 -6.18 13.73 -6.83
C GLY A 18 -5.91 12.80 -5.64
N SER A 19 -4.78 12.10 -5.63
CA SER A 19 -4.41 11.18 -4.55
C SER A 19 -3.98 11.95 -3.29
N VAL A 20 -3.17 12.99 -3.44
CA VAL A 20 -2.79 13.90 -2.34
C VAL A 20 -4.03 14.59 -1.76
N ALA A 21 -4.90 15.15 -2.62
CA ALA A 21 -6.13 15.80 -2.19
C ALA A 21 -7.06 14.83 -1.43
N ALA A 22 -7.14 13.57 -1.86
CA ALA A 22 -7.94 12.55 -1.18
C ALA A 22 -7.36 12.21 0.21
N LEU A 23 -6.04 12.05 0.33
CA LEU A 23 -5.40 11.79 1.62
C LEU A 23 -5.66 12.95 2.60
N GLN A 24 -5.43 14.19 2.16
CA GLN A 24 -5.68 15.39 2.97
C GLN A 24 -7.15 15.51 3.39
N LYS A 25 -8.09 15.35 2.44
CA LYS A 25 -9.53 15.45 2.70
C LYS A 25 -10.01 14.44 3.75
N ASN A 26 -9.38 13.28 3.84
CA ASN A 26 -9.76 12.23 4.81
C ASN A 26 -8.88 12.25 6.07
N GLY A 27 -8.08 13.31 6.29
CA GLY A 27 -7.28 13.48 7.50
C GLY A 27 -6.05 12.58 7.59
N PHE A 28 -5.61 11.99 6.48
CA PHE A 28 -4.38 11.22 6.45
C PHE A 28 -3.16 12.15 6.35
N PRO A 29 -2.08 11.88 7.11
CA PRO A 29 -0.88 12.71 7.06
C PRO A 29 -0.19 12.59 5.70
N ILE A 30 0.07 13.70 5.03
CA ILE A 30 0.78 13.73 3.74
C ILE A 30 1.43 15.11 3.53
N GLY A 31 2.63 15.14 2.96
CA GLY A 31 3.38 16.39 2.76
C GLY A 31 3.94 16.96 4.07
N VAL A 32 4.06 16.12 5.10
CA VAL A 32 4.61 16.44 6.42
C VAL A 32 5.77 15.51 6.76
N TYR A 33 6.56 15.85 7.78
CA TYR A 33 7.67 15.01 8.24
C TYR A 33 7.21 13.57 8.52
N GLY A 34 7.98 12.59 8.03
CA GLY A 34 7.69 11.17 8.22
C GLY A 34 6.58 10.62 7.31
N THR A 35 6.33 11.24 6.15
CA THR A 35 5.38 10.74 5.14
C THR A 35 5.99 10.65 3.75
N GLU A 36 5.71 9.57 3.02
CA GLU A 36 6.07 9.39 1.61
C GLU A 36 4.88 8.85 0.79
N LEU A 37 4.72 9.33 -0.44
CA LEU A 37 3.78 8.79 -1.43
C LEU A 37 4.57 8.26 -2.63
N ILE A 38 4.54 6.94 -2.80
CA ILE A 38 5.24 6.24 -3.88
C ILE A 38 4.22 5.77 -4.91
N MET A 39 4.31 6.35 -6.11
CA MET A 39 3.42 6.08 -7.25
C MET A 39 4.23 5.55 -8.43
N LYS A 40 3.57 4.95 -9.41
CA LYS A 40 4.24 4.61 -10.66
C LYS A 40 4.68 5.90 -11.37
N PRO A 41 5.93 6.00 -11.84
CA PRO A 41 6.39 7.18 -12.57
C PRO A 41 5.68 7.35 -13.92
N GLU A 42 5.30 6.22 -14.54
CA GLU A 42 4.64 6.20 -15.84
C GLU A 42 3.49 5.17 -15.85
N ARG A 43 2.44 5.47 -16.61
CA ARG A 43 1.24 4.63 -16.71
C ARG A 43 1.52 3.22 -17.22
N PHE A 44 2.41 3.08 -18.20
CA PHE A 44 2.70 1.80 -18.88
C PHE A 44 3.89 1.06 -18.27
N MET A 45 4.49 1.56 -17.18
CA MET A 45 5.55 0.83 -16.48
C MET A 45 5.00 -0.51 -15.96
N LYS A 46 5.71 -1.60 -16.29
CA LYS A 46 5.36 -2.95 -15.84
C LYS A 46 5.27 -2.98 -14.31
N THR A 47 4.12 -3.40 -13.80
CA THR A 47 3.81 -3.45 -12.35
C THR A 47 4.84 -4.25 -11.57
N TYR A 48 5.33 -5.36 -12.13
CA TYR A 48 6.36 -6.19 -11.49
C TYR A 48 7.67 -5.42 -11.25
N THR A 49 8.17 -4.72 -12.27
CA THR A 49 9.41 -3.92 -12.19
C THR A 49 9.28 -2.80 -11.19
N PHE A 50 8.14 -2.09 -11.20
CA PHE A 50 7.85 -1.06 -10.21
C PHE A 50 7.85 -1.63 -8.79
N LYS A 51 7.05 -2.68 -8.53
CA LYS A 51 6.93 -3.28 -7.19
C LYS A 51 8.28 -3.77 -6.66
N LYS A 52 9.07 -4.49 -7.46
CA LYS A 52 10.37 -5.00 -7.01
C LYS A 52 11.32 -3.88 -6.58
N LYS A 53 11.40 -2.80 -7.38
CA LYS A 53 12.22 -1.63 -7.03
C LYS A 53 11.71 -0.94 -5.78
N THR A 54 10.39 -0.76 -5.67
CA THR A 54 9.78 -0.08 -4.52
C THR A 54 9.93 -0.86 -3.22
N LEU A 55 9.69 -2.18 -3.20
CA LEU A 55 9.88 -2.99 -2.00
C LEU A 55 11.35 -3.01 -1.54
N SER A 56 12.29 -3.04 -2.49
CA SER A 56 13.72 -2.93 -2.18
C SER A 56 14.10 -1.57 -1.60
N TYR A 57 13.49 -0.49 -2.10
CA TYR A 57 13.67 0.85 -1.54
C TYR A 57 13.11 0.93 -0.11
N ILE A 58 11.87 0.48 0.11
CA ILE A 58 11.22 0.46 1.43
C ILE A 58 12.07 -0.33 2.44
N LYS A 59 12.61 -1.49 2.05
CA LYS A 59 13.49 -2.30 2.91
C LYS A 59 14.75 -1.55 3.37
N LYS A 60 15.26 -0.60 2.57
CA LYS A 60 16.44 0.20 2.93
C LYS A 60 16.12 1.34 3.89
N LEU A 61 14.86 1.75 4.00
CA LEU A 61 14.43 2.80 4.93
C LEU A 61 14.33 2.29 6.37
N GLY A 62 14.20 0.97 6.56
CA GLY A 62 14.18 0.32 7.87
C GLY A 62 13.23 -0.88 7.91
N THR A 63 12.81 -1.23 9.12
CA THR A 63 11.87 -2.32 9.38
C THR A 63 10.43 -1.89 9.08
N VAL A 64 9.76 -2.63 8.21
CA VAL A 64 8.31 -2.49 8.01
C VAL A 64 7.59 -3.19 9.15
N VAL A 65 6.99 -2.42 10.05
CA VAL A 65 6.30 -2.96 11.25
C VAL A 65 4.84 -3.33 11.00
N ALA A 66 4.18 -2.71 10.02
CA ALA A 66 2.80 -3.00 9.65
C ALA A 66 2.51 -2.61 8.20
N SER A 67 1.53 -3.29 7.60
CA SER A 67 1.06 -3.02 6.24
C SER A 67 -0.45 -3.18 6.16
N PHE A 68 -1.08 -2.33 5.36
CA PHE A 68 -2.52 -2.31 5.15
C PHE A 68 -2.79 -2.35 3.65
N GLU A 69 -3.56 -3.33 3.19
CA GLU A 69 -3.78 -3.54 1.76
C GLU A 69 -5.09 -4.30 1.53
N ASN A 70 -5.80 -3.92 0.47
CA ASN A 70 -7.08 -4.51 0.09
C ASN A 70 -6.95 -5.55 -1.03
N GLU A 71 -5.83 -5.61 -1.75
CA GLU A 71 -5.60 -6.60 -2.80
C GLU A 71 -4.90 -7.86 -2.24
N PRO A 72 -5.52 -9.06 -2.32
CA PRO A 72 -4.94 -10.29 -1.75
C PRO A 72 -3.52 -10.61 -2.25
N ALA A 73 -3.28 -10.45 -3.55
CA ALA A 73 -1.96 -10.68 -4.14
C ALA A 73 -0.89 -9.71 -3.62
N ASN A 74 -1.28 -8.49 -3.22
CA ASN A 74 -0.34 -7.50 -2.71
C ASN A 74 -0.02 -7.77 -1.24
N ILE A 75 -1.02 -8.06 -0.41
CA ILE A 75 -0.78 -8.31 1.02
C ILE A 75 0.02 -9.59 1.23
N ASN A 76 -0.21 -10.64 0.43
CA ASN A 76 0.61 -11.85 0.45
C ASN A 76 2.08 -11.54 0.11
N LEU A 77 2.31 -10.73 -0.92
CA LEU A 77 3.65 -10.30 -1.29
C LEU A 77 4.33 -9.51 -0.17
N LEU A 78 3.62 -8.61 0.51
CA LEU A 78 4.16 -7.83 1.63
C LEU A 78 4.49 -8.72 2.84
N PHE A 79 3.61 -9.67 3.15
CA PHE A 79 3.81 -10.66 4.21
C PHE A 79 5.05 -11.54 3.96
N GLU A 80 5.25 -11.99 2.72
CA GLU A 80 6.41 -12.81 2.35
C GLU A 80 7.71 -11.99 2.29
N TYR A 81 7.63 -10.72 1.85
CA TYR A 81 8.83 -9.90 1.62
C TYR A 81 9.38 -9.25 2.90
N PHE A 82 8.50 -8.92 3.86
CA PHE A 82 8.87 -8.27 5.13
C PHE A 82 8.56 -9.17 6.32
N PRO A 83 9.54 -9.89 6.89
CA PRO A 83 9.28 -10.89 7.93
C PRO A 83 8.81 -10.32 9.27
N GLU A 84 9.13 -9.06 9.58
CA GLU A 84 8.75 -8.38 10.83
C GLU A 84 7.43 -7.60 10.72
N ASN A 85 6.83 -7.58 9.54
CA ASN A 85 5.61 -6.85 9.26
C ASN A 85 4.40 -7.57 9.86
N ILE A 86 3.50 -6.81 10.48
CA ILE A 86 2.15 -7.26 10.81
C ILE A 86 1.21 -6.90 9.64
N PRO A 87 0.82 -7.87 8.79
CA PRO A 87 -0.03 -7.61 7.64
C PRO A 87 -1.52 -7.55 8.02
N PHE A 88 -2.18 -6.48 7.59
CA PHE A 88 -3.62 -6.29 7.70
C PHE A 88 -4.27 -6.26 6.31
N PHE A 89 -5.04 -7.30 6.02
CA PHE A 89 -5.88 -7.37 4.85
C PHE A 89 -7.21 -6.65 5.11
N LEU A 90 -7.45 -5.57 4.36
CA LEU A 90 -8.71 -4.83 4.41
C LEU A 90 -9.71 -5.46 3.44
N ASP A 91 -10.64 -6.25 3.98
CA ASP A 91 -11.61 -7.06 3.22
C ASP A 91 -12.71 -6.16 2.62
N THR A 92 -12.32 -5.48 1.55
CA THR A 92 -13.12 -4.57 0.72
C THR A 92 -12.97 -4.98 -0.74
N SER A 93 -13.52 -4.19 -1.67
CA SER A 93 -13.44 -4.51 -3.10
C SER A 93 -11.98 -4.69 -3.56
N HIS A 94 -11.73 -5.80 -4.25
CA HIS A 94 -10.46 -6.13 -4.88
C HIS A 94 -10.72 -6.82 -6.23
N LYS A 95 -9.66 -7.12 -6.98
CA LYS A 95 -9.79 -7.75 -8.30
C LYS A 95 -10.55 -9.10 -8.24
N PRO A 96 -11.37 -9.41 -9.26
CA PRO A 96 -11.93 -10.75 -9.41
C PRO A 96 -10.80 -11.76 -9.61
N ASN A 97 -11.01 -13.00 -9.16
CA ASN A 97 -10.04 -14.11 -9.24
C ASN A 97 -8.70 -13.81 -8.54
N ALA A 98 -8.72 -12.98 -7.48
CA ALA A 98 -7.55 -12.79 -6.64
C ALA A 98 -7.17 -14.11 -5.93
N PRO A 99 -5.87 -14.34 -5.65
CA PRO A 99 -5.45 -15.51 -4.88
C PRO A 99 -6.01 -15.45 -3.45
N PRO A 100 -6.11 -16.59 -2.75
CA PRO A 100 -6.46 -16.59 -1.34
C PRO A 100 -5.41 -15.82 -0.53
N VAL A 101 -5.85 -15.17 0.55
CA VAL A 101 -4.96 -14.51 1.51
C VAL A 101 -4.20 -15.57 2.32
N ASN A 102 -2.88 -15.40 2.48
CA ASN A 102 -2.02 -16.34 3.19
C ASN A 102 -2.42 -16.46 4.69
N LYS A 103 -2.25 -17.65 5.26
CA LYS A 103 -2.49 -17.88 6.71
C LYS A 103 -1.53 -17.01 7.53
N GLY A 104 -2.05 -16.40 8.60
CA GLY A 104 -1.29 -15.50 9.47
C GLY A 104 -1.51 -14.02 9.18
N ILE A 105 -2.20 -13.67 8.08
CA ILE A 105 -2.59 -12.29 7.79
C ILE A 105 -3.85 -11.91 8.58
N HIS A 106 -3.85 -10.73 9.19
CA HIS A 106 -4.99 -10.23 9.95
C HIS A 106 -6.09 -9.71 9.01
N HIS A 107 -7.32 -10.19 9.16
CA HIS A 107 -8.45 -9.72 8.36
C HIS A 107 -9.21 -8.61 9.08
N ILE A 108 -9.33 -7.45 8.44
CA ILE A 108 -10.26 -6.39 8.82
C ILE A 108 -11.51 -6.54 7.96
N LYS A 109 -12.54 -7.15 8.54
CA LYS A 109 -13.86 -7.32 7.90
C LYS A 109 -14.78 -6.17 8.26
N ASN A 110 -15.83 -5.97 7.45
CA ASN A 110 -16.91 -5.02 7.75
C ASN A 110 -16.41 -3.58 7.99
N TYR A 111 -15.41 -3.14 7.22
CA TYR A 111 -14.94 -1.76 7.29
C TYR A 111 -15.94 -0.82 6.62
N PHE A 112 -16.75 -0.12 7.42
CA PHE A 112 -17.70 0.86 6.94
C PHE A 112 -17.10 2.26 6.99
N ARG A 113 -17.14 2.96 5.87
CA ARG A 113 -16.87 4.39 5.85
C ARG A 113 -18.03 5.09 6.57
N LYS A 114 -17.78 5.72 7.72
CA LYS A 114 -18.75 6.67 8.29
C LYS A 114 -19.04 7.72 7.22
N ARG A 115 -20.32 7.85 6.86
CA ARG A 115 -20.80 8.86 5.91
C ARG A 115 -20.75 10.24 6.56
#